data_AF-A5B3W7-F1
#
_entry.id   AF-A5B3W7-F1
#
_cell.length_a   1.000
_cell.length_b   1.000
_cell.length_c   1.000
_cell.angle_alpha   90.00
_cell.angle_beta   90.00
_cell.angle_gamma   90.00
#
_symmetry.space_group_name_H-M   'P 1'
#
loop_
_entity.id
_entity.type
_entity.pdbx_description
1 polymer ?
#
loop_
_entity_poly.entity_id
_entity_poly.type
_entity_poly.pdbx_seq_one_letter_code
_entity_poly.pdbx_strand_id
1 'polypeptide(L)'
;MCIDYRALNKVTVKNKYPIPLIADLFDQLERARYFTKLDLRSGYYQVRIAEGYEPKTTCVTRYGSYEFLVMPFGLTNAPATFCTLKNKIFHPYLDKFVVVYLDDIVIYSNTLKEHVEHLRKVFKILR
;
A
#
# COMPACT_ATOMS: atom_id res chain seq x y z
N MET A 1 14.14 -0.24 13.67
CA MET A 1 14.85 1.05 13.59
C MET A 1 13.83 2.11 13.19
N CYS A 2 13.69 3.19 13.98
CA CYS A 2 12.76 4.28 13.69
C CYS A 2 13.58 5.55 13.45
N ILE A 3 13.35 6.22 12.33
CA ILE A 3 14.07 7.44 11.95
C ILE A 3 13.13 8.63 12.08
N ASP A 4 13.61 9.69 12.73
CA ASP A 4 12.82 10.90 12.92
C ASP A 4 12.83 11.79 11.67
N TYR A 5 11.83 11.56 10.81
CA TYR A 5 11.62 12.37 9.61
C TYR A 5 10.75 13.62 9.85
N ARG A 6 10.48 14.06 11.08
CA ARG A 6 9.57 15.21 11.34
C ARG A 6 10.01 16.48 10.61
N ALA A 7 11.30 16.78 10.57
CA ALA A 7 11.82 17.95 9.87
C ALA A 7 11.63 17.83 8.34
N LEU A 8 11.99 16.67 7.77
CA LEU A 8 11.80 16.36 6.36
C LEU A 8 10.32 16.41 5.95
N ASN A 9 9.44 15.86 6.77
CA ASN A 9 8.01 15.83 6.54
C ASN A 9 7.36 17.22 6.52
N LYS A 10 7.92 18.20 7.25
CA LYS A 10 7.42 19.59 7.24
C LYS A 10 7.71 20.30 5.92
N VAL A 11 8.84 20.02 5.29
CA VAL A 11 9.25 20.64 4.02
C VAL A 11 8.79 19.85 2.79
N THR A 12 8.31 18.62 2.99
CA THR A 12 7.79 17.78 1.92
C THR A 12 6.39 18.19 1.52
N VAL A 13 6.17 18.38 0.21
CA VAL A 13 4.83 18.61 -0.34
C VAL A 13 3.98 17.35 -0.11
N LYS A 14 2.86 17.52 0.60
CA LYS A 14 1.97 16.41 0.97
C LYS A 14 1.19 15.92 -0.24
N ASN A 15 1.26 14.63 -0.51
CA ASN A 15 0.42 13.98 -1.50
C ASN A 15 -0.99 13.78 -0.93
N LYS A 16 -1.97 14.52 -1.46
CA LYS A 16 -3.39 14.40 -1.08
C LYS A 16 -4.07 13.29 -1.90
N TYR A 17 -3.56 12.07 -1.80
CA TYR A 17 -4.23 10.94 -2.41
C TYR A 17 -5.58 10.71 -1.72
N PRO A 18 -6.70 10.64 -2.44
CA PRO A 18 -8.00 10.42 -1.83
C PRO A 18 -8.05 9.01 -1.25
N ILE A 19 -8.17 8.92 0.06
CA ILE A 19 -8.44 7.65 0.73
C ILE A 19 -9.94 7.38 0.56
N PRO A 20 -10.34 6.22 0.02
CA PRO A 20 -11.76 5.89 -0.14
C PRO A 20 -12.48 5.91 1.20
N LEU A 21 -13.74 6.36 1.19
CA LEU A 21 -14.55 6.40 2.39
C LEU A 21 -14.91 4.97 2.81
N ILE A 22 -14.82 4.68 4.10
CA ILE A 22 -15.08 3.32 4.61
C ILE A 22 -16.52 2.86 4.31
N ALA A 23 -17.48 3.78 4.29
CA ALA A 23 -18.88 3.50 3.95
C ALA A 23 -19.00 2.95 2.52
N ASP A 24 -18.37 3.60 1.55
CA ASP A 24 -18.36 3.17 0.15
C ASP A 24 -17.77 1.76 0.00
N LEU A 25 -16.76 1.41 0.82
CA LEU A 25 -16.19 0.07 0.83
C LEU A 25 -17.16 -0.96 1.42
N PHE A 26 -17.91 -0.62 2.47
CA PHE A 26 -18.89 -1.54 3.05
C PHE A 26 -20.05 -1.85 2.11
N ASP A 27 -20.55 -0.85 1.37
CA ASP A 27 -21.61 -1.03 0.38
C ASP A 27 -21.20 -2.03 -0.72
N GLN A 28 -19.93 -2.04 -1.10
CA GLN A 28 -19.39 -3.02 -2.06
C GLN A 28 -19.29 -4.44 -1.48
N LEU A 29 -19.08 -4.55 -0.16
CA LEU A 29 -18.89 -5.81 0.54
C LEU A 29 -20.22 -6.46 0.97
N GLU A 30 -21.31 -5.68 1.08
CA GLU A 30 -22.60 -6.13 1.61
C GLU A 30 -23.18 -7.36 0.89
N ARG A 31 -22.89 -7.52 -0.41
CA ARG A 31 -23.40 -8.63 -1.22
C ARG A 31 -22.57 -9.90 -1.14
N ALA A 32 -21.35 -9.82 -0.62
CA ALA A 32 -20.41 -10.92 -0.61
C ALA A 32 -20.59 -11.86 0.58
N ARG A 33 -20.33 -13.15 0.35
CA ARG A 33 -20.40 -14.21 1.37
C ARG A 33 -19.02 -14.69 1.82
N TYR A 34 -18.02 -14.54 0.96
CA TYR A 34 -16.65 -14.98 1.19
C TYR A 34 -15.71 -13.79 1.11
N PHE A 35 -14.85 -13.67 2.12
CA PHE A 35 -13.87 -12.60 2.23
C PHE A 35 -12.50 -13.19 2.53
N THR A 36 -11.48 -12.69 1.85
CA THR A 36 -10.08 -12.93 2.21
C THR A 36 -9.40 -11.58 2.36
N LYS A 37 -8.74 -11.38 3.50
CA LYS A 37 -7.89 -10.24 3.76
C LYS A 37 -6.43 -10.65 3.54
N LEU A 38 -5.71 -9.88 2.73
CA LEU A 38 -4.27 -10.03 2.51
C LEU A 38 -3.55 -8.81 3.07
N ASP A 39 -2.49 -9.07 3.84
CA ASP A 39 -1.54 -8.07 4.30
C ASP A 39 -0.23 -8.21 3.53
N LEU A 40 0.31 -7.10 3.03
CA LEU A 40 1.61 -7.10 2.35
C LEU A 40 2.72 -6.95 3.38
N ARG A 41 3.42 -8.05 3.66
CA ARG A 41 4.56 -8.05 4.59
C ARG A 41 5.59 -7.00 4.16
N SER A 42 5.89 -6.07 5.06
CA SER A 42 6.90 -5.02 4.83
C SER A 42 6.63 -4.18 3.58
N GLY A 43 5.36 -3.90 3.28
CA GLY A 43 4.92 -3.29 2.02
C GLY A 43 5.69 -2.03 1.59
N TYR A 44 5.99 -1.11 2.51
CA TYR A 44 6.75 0.09 2.16
C TYR A 44 8.17 -0.21 1.69
N TYR A 45 8.85 -1.19 2.30
CA TYR A 45 10.19 -1.59 1.88
C TYR A 45 10.23 -2.29 0.52
N GLN A 46 9.08 -2.62 -0.09
CA GLN A 46 9.00 -3.12 -1.46
C GLN A 46 8.96 -1.99 -2.50
N VAL A 47 8.72 -0.74 -2.08
CA VAL A 47 8.65 0.43 -2.96
C VAL A 47 10.03 1.08 -3.01
N ARG A 48 10.62 1.18 -4.21
CA ARG A 48 11.87 1.88 -4.42
C ARG A 48 11.69 3.40 -4.25
N ILE A 49 12.63 4.06 -3.58
CA ILE A 49 12.69 5.52 -3.57
C ILE A 49 12.99 6.02 -4.99
N ALA A 50 12.38 7.14 -5.37
CA ALA A 50 12.64 7.76 -6.67
C ALA A 50 14.13 8.15 -6.78
N GLU A 51 14.73 7.92 -7.95
CA GLU A 51 16.13 8.25 -8.20
C GLU A 51 16.41 9.73 -7.93
N GLY A 52 17.46 10.00 -7.15
CA GLY A 52 17.85 11.33 -6.70
C GLY A 52 17.15 11.79 -5.40
N TYR A 53 16.22 10.99 -4.84
CA TYR A 53 15.58 11.27 -3.56
C TYR A 53 16.11 10.40 -2.42
N GLU A 54 16.95 9.39 -2.71
CA GLU A 54 17.59 8.52 -1.72
C GLU A 54 18.35 9.31 -0.64
N PRO A 55 19.15 10.35 -0.96
CA PRO A 55 19.88 11.12 0.05
C PRO A 55 18.99 11.95 0.99
N LYS A 56 17.70 12.10 0.67
CA LYS A 56 16.74 12.76 1.57
C LYS A 56 16.30 11.83 2.70
N THR A 57 16.50 10.53 2.53
CA THR A 57 16.15 9.50 3.51
C THR A 57 17.33 9.11 4.39
N THR A 58 18.42 9.88 4.38
CA THR A 58 19.62 9.57 5.14
C THR A 58 19.32 9.45 6.64
N CYS A 59 19.77 8.34 7.23
CA CYS A 59 19.76 8.11 8.66
C CYS A 59 21.21 8.09 9.19
N VAL A 60 21.41 8.70 10.35
CA VAL A 60 22.71 8.73 11.02
C VAL A 60 22.67 7.74 12.18
N THR A 61 23.66 6.86 12.22
CA THR A 61 23.88 5.91 13.31
C THR A 61 25.24 6.17 13.95
N ARG A 62 25.55 5.48 15.05
CA ARG A 62 26.88 5.54 15.69
C ARG A 62 28.02 5.18 14.72
N TYR A 63 27.75 4.38 13.69
CA TYR A 63 28.76 3.80 12.81
C TYR A 63 28.85 4.48 11.44
N GLY A 64 27.98 5.45 11.16
CA GLY A 64 27.96 6.16 9.88
C GLY A 64 26.58 6.63 9.47
N SER A 65 26.55 7.29 8.31
CA SER A 65 25.33 7.73 7.64
C SER A 65 24.96 6.72 6.55
N TYR A 66 23.69 6.36 6.48
CA TYR A 66 23.16 5.40 5.51
C TYR A 66 21.93 5.99 4.84
N GLU A 67 21.70 5.62 3.58
CA GLU A 67 20.55 6.05 2.80
C GLU A 67 19.61 4.88 2.55
N PHE A 68 18.31 5.13 2.51
CA PHE A 68 17.34 4.10 2.15
C PHE A 68 17.11 4.09 0.64
N LEU A 69 17.35 2.94 0.01
CA LEU A 69 17.01 2.70 -1.40
C LEU A 69 15.52 2.38 -1.59
N VAL A 70 14.86 1.96 -0.52
CA VAL A 70 13.43 1.58 -0.48
C VAL A 70 12.72 2.41 0.57
N MET A 71 11.42 2.61 0.42
CA MET A 71 10.67 3.56 1.22
C MET A 71 10.65 3.19 2.72
N PRO A 72 11.30 3.98 3.60
CA PRO A 72 11.29 3.71 5.02
C PRO A 72 9.99 4.16 5.68
N PHE A 73 9.69 3.59 6.84
CA PHE A 73 8.63 4.11 7.71
C PHE A 73 8.93 5.54 8.17
N GLY A 74 7.87 6.32 8.37
CA GLY A 74 7.95 7.68 8.92
C GLY A 74 7.91 8.81 7.88
N LEU A 75 7.98 8.51 6.58
CA LEU A 75 7.76 9.50 5.53
C LEU A 75 6.27 9.83 5.38
N THR A 76 5.92 11.12 5.32
CA THR A 76 4.52 11.58 5.23
C THR A 76 3.79 11.07 3.98
N ASN A 77 4.48 10.90 2.85
CA ASN A 77 3.86 10.45 1.61
C ASN A 77 3.87 8.92 1.45
N ALA A 78 4.46 8.16 2.38
CA ALA A 78 4.60 6.72 2.22
C ALA A 78 3.25 5.98 2.04
N PRO A 79 2.22 6.23 2.87
CA PRO A 79 0.91 5.60 2.68
C PRO A 79 0.27 5.98 1.33
N ALA A 80 0.34 7.26 0.94
CA ALA A 80 -0.26 7.75 -0.30
C ALA A 80 0.38 7.11 -1.54
N THR A 81 1.71 7.03 -1.56
CA THR A 81 2.45 6.35 -2.63
C THR A 81 2.08 4.87 -2.69
N PHE A 82 1.97 4.21 -1.54
CA PHE A 82 1.64 2.79 -1.47
C PHE A 82 0.20 2.49 -1.95
N CYS A 83 -0.78 3.30 -1.52
CA CYS A 83 -2.14 3.23 -2.02
C CYS A 83 -2.22 3.46 -3.53
N THR A 84 -1.48 4.44 -4.06
CA THR A 84 -1.45 4.72 -5.51
C THR A 84 -0.90 3.53 -6.29
N LEU A 85 0.19 2.93 -5.80
CA LEU A 85 0.81 1.76 -6.42
C LEU A 85 -0.17 0.57 -6.45
N LYS A 86 -0.79 0.26 -5.31
CA LYS A 86 -1.78 -0.81 -5.22
C LYS A 86 -2.97 -0.57 -6.13
N ASN A 87 -3.51 0.65 -6.14
CA ASN A 87 -4.64 0.98 -7.00
C ASN A 87 -4.28 0.83 -8.48
N LYS A 88 -3.04 1.16 -8.88
CA LYS A 88 -2.56 0.95 -10.24
C LYS A 88 -2.44 -0.55 -10.59
N ILE A 89 -1.88 -1.34 -9.68
CA ILE A 89 -1.67 -2.79 -9.87
C ILE A 89 -3.01 -3.53 -9.93
N PHE A 90 -3.94 -3.20 -9.02
CA PHE A 90 -5.25 -3.84 -8.92
C PHE A 90 -6.34 -3.16 -9.75
N HIS A 91 -6.03 -2.09 -10.49
CA HIS A 91 -7.00 -1.31 -11.27
C HIS A 91 -8.00 -2.15 -12.07
N PRO A 92 -7.59 -3.25 -12.76
CA PRO A 92 -8.53 -4.07 -13.53
C PRO A 92 -9.59 -4.80 -12.69
N TYR A 93 -9.35 -4.93 -11.38
CA TYR A 93 -10.09 -5.74 -10.41
C TYR A 93 -10.70 -4.93 -9.26
N LEU A 94 -10.31 -3.66 -9.12
CA LEU A 94 -10.92 -2.71 -8.19
C LEU A 94 -12.43 -2.62 -8.45
N ASP A 95 -13.20 -2.50 -7.38
CA ASP A 95 -14.67 -2.37 -7.36
C ASP A 95 -15.44 -3.55 -7.98
N LYS A 96 -14.74 -4.62 -8.43
CA LYS A 96 -15.33 -5.85 -8.95
C LYS A 96 -15.32 -6.97 -7.91
N PHE A 97 -14.12 -7.27 -7.41
CA PHE A 97 -13.91 -8.30 -6.39
C PHE A 97 -12.70 -8.01 -5.49
N VAL A 98 -12.03 -6.87 -5.68
CA VAL A 98 -10.90 -6.41 -4.87
C VAL A 98 -11.19 -5.01 -4.36
N VAL A 99 -11.02 -4.83 -3.05
CA VAL A 99 -11.00 -3.54 -2.37
C VAL A 99 -9.61 -3.35 -1.78
N VAL A 100 -9.03 -2.17 -1.98
CA VAL A 100 -7.75 -1.79 -1.38
C VAL A 100 -7.99 -0.67 -0.39
N TYR A 101 -7.56 -0.87 0.85
CA TYR A 101 -7.63 0.16 1.89
C TYR A 101 -6.31 0.24 2.65
N LEU A 102 -5.59 1.35 2.48
CA LEU A 102 -4.27 1.55 3.09
C LEU A 102 -3.34 0.35 2.83
N ASP A 103 -3.01 -0.39 3.89
CA ASP A 103 -2.12 -1.54 3.87
C ASP A 103 -2.84 -2.87 3.57
N ASP A 104 -4.17 -2.90 3.63
CA ASP A 104 -4.99 -4.09 3.45
C ASP A 104 -5.51 -4.24 2.01
N ILE A 105 -5.50 -5.48 1.51
CA ILE A 105 -6.19 -5.88 0.29
C ILE A 105 -7.30 -6.85 0.68
N VAL A 106 -8.55 -6.50 0.39
CA VAL A 106 -9.72 -7.32 0.68
C VAL A 106 -10.26 -7.87 -0.63
N ILE A 107 -10.39 -9.19 -0.70
CA ILE A 107 -10.97 -9.91 -1.83
C ILE A 107 -12.31 -10.43 -1.37
N TYR A 108 -13.36 -10.19 -2.15
CA TYR A 108 -14.73 -10.55 -1.79
C TYR A 108 -15.44 -11.28 -2.93
N SER A 109 -16.32 -12.22 -2.60
CA SER A 109 -17.03 -13.06 -3.60
C SER A 109 -18.31 -13.66 -3.03
N ASN A 110 -19.22 -14.07 -3.91
CA ASN A 110 -20.53 -14.62 -3.52
C ASN A 110 -20.51 -16.14 -3.37
N THR A 111 -19.67 -16.83 -4.15
CA THR A 111 -19.50 -18.29 -4.09
C THR A 111 -18.05 -18.67 -3.81
N LEU A 112 -17.83 -19.84 -3.19
CA LEU A 112 -16.48 -20.34 -2.91
C LEU A 112 -15.68 -20.60 -4.21
N LYS A 113 -16.35 -21.07 -5.26
CA LYS A 113 -15.71 -21.37 -6.55
C LYS A 113 -15.14 -20.09 -7.20
N GLU A 114 -15.94 -19.03 -7.26
CA GLU A 114 -15.47 -17.72 -7.74
C GLU A 114 -14.36 -17.17 -6.85
N HIS A 115 -14.48 -17.35 -5.53
CA HIS A 115 -13.48 -16.85 -4.59
C HIS A 115 -12.09 -17.45 -4.83
N VAL A 116 -12.02 -18.75 -5.10
CA VAL A 116 -10.75 -19.43 -5.44
C VAL A 116 -10.19 -18.90 -6.77
N GLU A 117 -11.03 -18.60 -7.76
CA GLU A 117 -10.57 -17.99 -9.02
C GLU A 117 -10.07 -16.56 -8.83
N HIS A 118 -10.75 -15.75 -8.00
CA HIS A 118 -10.32 -14.40 -7.64
C HIS A 118 -8.98 -14.41 -6.91
N LEU A 119 -8.81 -15.32 -5.94
CA LEU A 119 -7.53 -15.51 -5.24
C LEU A 119 -6.40 -15.87 -6.21
N ARG A 120 -6.64 -16.78 -7.18
CA ARG A 120 -5.64 -17.12 -8.19
C ARG A 120 -5.24 -15.92 -9.05
N LYS A 121 -6.20 -15.07 -9.45
CA LYS A 121 -5.92 -13.84 -10.21
C LYS A 121 -5.07 -12.87 -9.38
N VAL A 122 -5.44 -12.65 -8.13
CA VAL A 122 -4.70 -11.74 -7.23
C VAL A 122 -3.29 -12.24 -6.95
N PHE A 123 -3.12 -13.52 -6.61
CA PHE A 123 -1.80 -14.09 -6.37
C PHE A 123 -0.90 -14.12 -7.61
N LYS A 124 -1.48 -14.18 -8.82
CA LYS A 124 -0.70 -14.06 -10.06
C LYS A 124 -0.11 -12.65 -10.26
N ILE A 125 -0.79 -11.61 -9.77
CA ILE A 125 -0.32 -10.23 -9.84
C ILE A 125 0.75 -9.95 -8.79
N LEU A 126 0.59 -10.54 -7.60
CA LEU A 126 1.51 -10.38 -6.47
C LEU A 126 2.79 -11.23 -6.58
N ARG A 127 2.88 -12.10 -7.60
CA ARG A 127 4.04 -12.96 -7.86
C ARG A 127 5.09 -12.23 -8.68
#